data_AF-A0A5A7N2T8-F1
#
_entry.id   AF-A0A5A7N2T8-F1
#
_cell.length_a   1.000
_cell.length_b   1.000
_cell.length_c   1.000
_cell.angle_alpha   90.00
_cell.angle_beta   90.00
_cell.angle_gamma   90.00
#
_symmetry.space_group_name_H-M   'P 1'
#
loop_
_entity.id
_entity.type
_entity.pdbx_description
1 polymer ?
#
loop_
_entity_poly.entity_id
_entity_poly.type
_entity_poly.pdbx_seq_one_letter_code
_entity_poly.pdbx_strand_id
1 'polypeptide(L)' 'MDRVLTIFIYAWSGLFVLANLLGIIGQFYLHGFSGGLTYIQEIYSPFNVINYVVSIVVLSPAFGAYYWREKRRARSA' A
#
# COMPACT_ATOMS: atom_id res chain seq x y z
N MET A 1 23.00 7.84 -2.11
CA MET A 1 22.15 6.92 -1.31
C MET A 1 20.70 7.41 -1.17
N ASP A 2 20.44 8.72 -1.05
CA ASP A 2 19.06 9.24 -0.95
C ASP A 2 18.22 9.03 -2.21
N ARG A 3 18.85 9.06 -3.38
CA ARG A 3 18.19 8.71 -4.65
C ARG A 3 17.68 7.26 -4.64
N VAL A 4 18.47 6.32 -4.11
CA VAL A 4 18.11 4.90 -4.00
C VAL A 4 16.93 4.72 -3.05
N LEU A 5 16.96 5.32 -1.85
CA LEU A 5 15.81 5.26 -0.94
C LEU A 5 14.55 5.89 -1.55
N THR A 6 14.71 6.99 -2.28
CA THR A 6 13.58 7.64 -2.95
C THR A 6 12.96 6.74 -4.01
N ILE A 7 13.77 6.11 -4.87
CA ILE A 7 13.30 5.12 -5.85
C ILE A 7 12.60 3.97 -5.14
N PHE A 8 13.20 3.43 -4.08
CA PHE A 8 12.63 2.32 -3.32
C PHE A 8 11.26 2.68 -2.72
N ILE A 9 11.12 3.85 -2.08
CA ILE A 9 9.84 4.33 -1.51
C ILE A 9 8.77 4.40 -2.60
N TYR A 10 9.08 5.03 -3.75
CA TYR A 10 8.10 5.16 -4.83
C TYR A 10 7.75 3.82 -5.47
N ALA A 11 8.74 2.95 -5.70
CA ALA A 11 8.51 1.63 -6.27
C ALA A 11 7.66 0.76 -5.33
N TRP A 12 7.98 0.74 -4.04
CA TRP A 12 7.27 -0.08 -3.06
C TRP A 12 5.83 0.38 -2.83
N SER A 13 5.64 1.69 -2.63
CA SER A 13 4.29 2.27 -2.52
C SER A 13 3.50 2.08 -3.82
N GLY A 14 4.15 2.21 -4.98
CA GLY A 14 3.54 1.96 -6.28
C GLY A 14 3.08 0.52 -6.44
N LEU A 15 3.91 -0.46 -6.06
CA LEU A 15 3.55 -1.88 -6.06
C LEU A 15 2.34 -2.17 -5.17
N PHE A 16 2.28 -1.58 -3.97
CA PHE A 16 1.13 -1.72 -3.08
C PHE A 16 -0.16 -1.22 -3.73
N VAL A 17 -0.12 -0.03 -4.35
CA VAL A 17 -1.29 0.54 -5.05
C VAL A 17 -1.69 -0.32 -6.25
N LEU A 18 -0.72 -0.75 -7.06
CA LEU A 18 -0.99 -1.62 -8.22
C LEU A 18 -1.60 -2.95 -7.80
N ALA A 19 -1.09 -3.58 -6.74
CA ALA A 19 -1.66 -4.83 -6.22
C ALA A 19 -3.11 -4.65 -5.75
N ASN A 20 -3.43 -3.54 -5.08
CA ASN A 20 -4.81 -3.23 -4.70
C ASN A 20 -5.72 -3.03 -5.92
N LEU A 21 -5.28 -2.28 -6.93
CA LEU A 21 -6.04 -2.07 -8.15
C LEU A 21 -6.29 -3.38 -8.91
N LEU A 22 -5.28 -4.24 -9.03
CA LEU A 22 -5.42 -5.56 -9.63
C LEU A 22 -6.38 -6.44 -8.83
N GLY A 23 -6.33 -6.37 -7.49
CA GLY A 23 -7.30 -7.02 -6.62
C GLY A 23 -8.73 -6.56 -6.92
N ILE A 24 -8.97 -5.25 -6.92
CA ILE A 24 -10.27 -4.65 -7.24
C ILE A 24 -10.78 -5.12 -8.61
N ILE A 25 -9.95 -5.02 -9.66
CA ILE A 25 -10.30 -5.45 -11.01
C ILE A 25 -10.63 -6.94 -11.04
N GLY A 26 -9.82 -7.77 -10.38
CA GLY A 26 -10.04 -9.21 -10.29
C GLY A 26 -11.40 -9.56 -9.66
N GLN A 27 -11.80 -8.83 -8.63
CA GLN A 27 -13.09 -9.05 -7.97
C GLN A 27 -14.28 -8.70 -8.87
N PHE A 28 -14.19 -7.60 -9.63
CA PHE A 28 -15.19 -7.27 -10.64
C PHE A 28 -15.24 -8.28 -11.78
N TYR A 29 -14.09 -8.81 -12.20
CA TYR A 29 -14.02 -9.83 -13.23
C TYR A 29 -14.64 -11.16 -12.79
N LEU A 30 -14.38 -11.60 -11.55
CA LEU A 30 -14.82 -12.89 -11.02
C LEU A 30 -16.28 -12.89 -10.53
N HIS A 31 -16.74 -11.79 -9.92
CA HIS A 31 -18.03 -11.73 -9.24
C HIS A 31 -19.03 -10.75 -9.88
N GLY A 32 -18.67 -10.14 -11.02
CA GLY A 32 -19.48 -9.11 -11.69
C GLY A 32 -19.57 -7.81 -10.88
N PHE A 33 -20.37 -6.86 -11.36
CA PHE A 33 -20.42 -5.51 -10.76
C PHE A 33 -20.94 -5.51 -9.32
N SER A 34 -22.10 -6.13 -9.09
CA SER A 34 -22.72 -6.12 -7.75
C SER A 34 -21.94 -6.95 -6.73
N GLY A 35 -21.44 -8.13 -7.13
CA GLY A 35 -20.62 -8.97 -6.26
C GLY A 35 -19.26 -8.32 -5.95
N GLY A 36 -18.58 -7.79 -6.97
CA GLY A 36 -17.32 -7.07 -6.81
C GLY A 36 -17.46 -5.84 -5.91
N LEU A 37 -18.55 -5.06 -6.06
CA LEU A 37 -18.81 -3.90 -5.20
C LEU A 37 -19.02 -4.30 -3.74
N THR A 38 -19.79 -5.37 -3.48
CA THR A 38 -20.04 -5.89 -2.12
C THR A 38 -18.73 -6.32 -1.48
N TYR A 39 -17.89 -7.06 -2.22
CA TYR A 39 -16.61 -7.52 -1.73
C TYR A 39 -15.64 -6.37 -1.41
N ILE A 40 -15.60 -5.33 -2.24
CA ILE A 40 -14.80 -4.12 -1.99
C ILE A 40 -15.28 -3.41 -0.73
N GLN A 41 -16.59 -3.30 -0.52
CA GLN A 41 -17.16 -2.71 0.69
C GLN A 41 -16.77 -3.49 1.95
N GLU A 42 -16.73 -4.82 1.90
CA GLU A 42 -16.29 -5.67 3.00
C GLU A 42 -14.78 -5.54 3.27
N ILE A 43 -13.96 -5.54 2.21
CA ILE A 43 -12.50 -5.42 2.33
C ILE A 43 -12.08 -4.08 2.91
N TYR A 44 -12.66 -2.98 2.41
CA TYR A 44 -12.31 -1.62 2.82
C TYR A 44 -13.22 -1.08 3.93
N SER A 45 -14.05 -1.95 4.53
CA SER A 45 -14.86 -1.60 5.68
C SER A 45 -13.99 -1.12 6.84
N PRO A 46 -14.38 -0.04 7.56
CA PRO A 46 -13.69 0.39 8.77
C PRO A 46 -13.66 -0.68 9.87
N PHE A 47 -14.54 -1.68 9.80
CA PHE A 47 -14.60 -2.78 10.76
C PHE A 47 -13.67 -3.94 10.40
N ASN A 48 -13.06 -3.93 9.20
CA ASN A 48 -12.09 -4.93 8.79
C ASN A 48 -10.68 -4.59 9.31
N VAL A 49 -10.52 -4.68 10.63
CA VAL A 49 -9.27 -4.35 11.34
C VAL A 49 -8.09 -5.15 10.82
N ILE A 50 -8.31 -6.40 10.40
CA ILE A 50 -7.27 -7.27 9.86
C ILE A 50 -6.67 -6.66 8.59
N ASN A 51 -7.50 -6.17 7.66
CA ASN A 51 -6.99 -5.54 6.44
C ASN A 51 -6.21 -4.26 6.71
N TYR A 52 -6.59 -3.48 7.72
CA TYR A 52 -5.79 -2.31 8.12
C TYR A 52 -4.41 -2.72 8.65
N VAL A 53 -4.36 -3.73 9.53
CA VAL A 53 -3.10 -4.26 10.07
C VAL A 53 -2.21 -4.78 8.94
N VAL A 54 -2.77 -5.60 8.03
CA VAL A 54 -2.03 -6.11 6.86
C VAL A 54 -1.53 -4.97 5.99
N SER A 55 -2.35 -3.95 5.72
CA SER A 55 -1.96 -2.79 4.91
C SER A 55 -0.79 -2.03 5.55
N ILE A 56 -0.82 -1.82 6.86
CA ILE A 56 0.27 -1.17 7.60
C ILE A 56 1.54 -2.01 7.55
N VAL A 57 1.44 -3.33 7.78
CA VAL A 57 2.59 -4.25 7.73
C VAL A 57 3.22 -4.24 6.34
N VAL A 58 2.42 -4.32 5.28
CA VAL A 58 2.91 -4.34 3.89
C VAL A 58 3.55 -3.00 3.49
N LEU A 59 3.01 -1.87 3.97
CA LEU A 59 3.57 -0.53 3.72
C LEU A 59 4.76 -0.20 4.63
N SER A 60 4.97 -0.94 5.71
CA SER A 60 6.04 -0.68 6.69
C SER A 60 7.45 -0.54 6.09
N PRO A 61 7.86 -1.27 5.02
CA PRO A 61 9.16 -1.05 4.38
C PRO A 61 9.30 0.34 3.76
N ALA A 62 8.24 0.85 3.12
CA ALA A 62 8.23 2.19 2.54
C ALA A 62 8.29 3.27 3.62
N PHE A 63 7.55 3.09 4.72
CA PHE A 63 7.61 4.00 5.87
C PHE A 63 8.99 3.98 6.54
N GLY A 64 9.57 2.80 6.75
CA GLY A 64 10.92 2.67 7.31
C GLY A 64 11.99 3.32 6.42
N ALA A 65 11.92 3.11 5.10
CA ALA A 65 12.82 3.74 4.14
C ALA A 65 12.65 5.27 4.12
N TYR A 66 11.42 5.77 4.20
CA TYR A 66 11.13 7.19 4.30
C TYR A 66 11.72 7.81 5.58
N TYR A 67 11.45 7.20 6.73
CA TYR A 67 11.97 7.66 8.01
C TYR A 67 13.49 7.68 8.04
N TRP A 68 14.14 6.65 7.50
CA TRP A 68 15.60 6.60 7.42
C TRP A 68 16.15 7.70 6.50
N ARG A 69 15.55 7.92 5.33
CA ARG A 69 15.96 9.01 4.43
C ARG A 69 15.92 10.35 5.15
N GLU A 70 14.84 10.62 5.88
CA GLU A 70 14.66 11.89 6.59
C GLU A 70 15.66 12.07 7.73
N LYS A 71 15.88 11.02 8.53
CA LYS A 71 16.90 11.02 9.60
C LYS A 71 18.30 11.32 9.07
N ARG A 72 18.65 10.91 7.85
CA ARG A 72 19.94 11.24 7.24
C ARG A 72 20.01 12.69 6.78
N ARG A 73 18.96 13.19 6.14
CA ARG A 73 18.88 14.59 5.70
C ARG A 73 19.01 15.55 6.88
N ALA A 74 18.32 15.28 7.98
CA ALA A 74 18.41 16.09 9.20
C ALA A 74 19.80 16.06 9.87
N ARG A 75 20.65 15.07 9.57
CA ARG A 75 22.05 15.00 10.06
C ARG A 75 23.06 15.63 9.11
N SER A 76 22.66 15.89 7.87
CA SER A 76 23.49 16.49 6.83
C SER A 76 23.16 17.97 6.58
N ALA A 77 22.15 18.49 7.27
CA ALA A 77 21.84 19.92 7.40
C ALA A 77 22.52 20.46 8.67
#